data_AF-A0A257MVQ7-F1
#
_entry.id   AF-A0A257MVQ7-F1
#
_cell.length_a   1.000
_cell.length_b   1.000
_cell.length_c   1.000
_cell.angle_alpha   90.00
_cell.angle_beta   90.00
_cell.angle_gamma   90.00
#
_symmetry.space_group_name_H-M   'P 1'
#
loop_
_entity.id
_entity.type
_entity.pdbx_description
1 polymer ?
#
loop_
_entity_poly.entity_id
_entity_poly.type
_entity_poly.pdbx_seq_one_letter_code
_entity_poly.pdbx_strand_id
1 'polypeptide(L)'
;ESDWIVGLNATRLYTLKYGQQGLLWTIGRVQTPVLALIVQKDLDIAGFVPKDFWELHTRYREADFQYAGGRFDQKPDAEALLSLCEGHDFEITSVKGKRELVNPPLLYDLTDLQKDMSIRYGFTADQTLTCAQQLYEKKHITYPRTDSRCLTKDMKPGMKPLLEKLRLHFGPQIAALDLDKLQLSARYFNDAKVTDHHAIIPTTTLPGSLAQDEAKVYEAIALRFIAAFYPPCVKQITTVLGETRQVKFKTTGTIIESPGWQVLYKNATTSENSPTNQGNETKILPNFVQGETGPHQPSINQGKTTPPKAYNEASLLGMMESAGKTCDDEELKEALKEKGLGTPATRASIIEVLIKRNYIQRQKKLLLSTESGRHLISIITDDRLKSAAMTGEWEAKLKKIEHHAYDPDQFMAEIIQFTQKLKDESAKPLYDDSKLGDCPICQQPIIEGRQGYGCSHWKEGCKFVLWKQVYGVTITREMACQLLQNGRTLNAYAIKIGDEVFAAQLTLNASGEIGYSKQQNQRALNASETIAGCPLCNGKIIETSKAYSCSEWRNGCKAVIWKTIAHKKITLSMAKKLLTNGETGVLKGFKSTKGTEFEVNLKLVDGKVEMDFAGRT
;
A
#
# COMPACT_ATOMS: atom_id res chain seq x y z
N GLU A 1 -6.82 10.27 -22.01
CA GLU A 1 -7.67 11.47 -21.86
C GLU A 1 -8.66 11.35 -20.70
N SER A 2 -9.44 10.26 -20.65
CA SER A 2 -10.41 9.96 -19.59
C SER A 2 -9.86 10.13 -18.16
N ASP A 3 -8.66 9.60 -17.88
CA ASP A 3 -7.96 9.76 -16.59
C ASP A 3 -7.74 11.24 -16.20
N TRP A 4 -7.43 12.09 -17.18
CA TRP A 4 -7.22 13.51 -16.94
C TRP A 4 -8.53 14.24 -16.67
N ILE A 5 -9.60 13.96 -17.44
CA ILE A 5 -10.91 14.59 -17.25
C ILE A 5 -11.45 14.30 -15.84
N VAL A 6 -11.51 13.03 -15.45
CA VAL A 6 -12.04 12.67 -14.13
C VAL A 6 -11.09 13.09 -13.03
N GLY A 7 -9.78 12.84 -13.17
CA GLY A 7 -8.80 13.19 -12.15
C GLY A 7 -8.75 14.69 -11.86
N LEU A 8 -8.71 15.54 -12.90
CA LEU A 8 -8.65 16.99 -12.75
C LEU A 8 -9.94 17.55 -12.14
N ASN A 9 -11.11 17.14 -12.66
CA ASN A 9 -12.39 17.67 -12.20
C ASN A 9 -12.71 17.20 -10.78
N ALA A 10 -12.52 15.91 -10.46
CA ALA A 10 -12.72 15.41 -9.11
C ALA A 10 -11.74 16.08 -8.13
N THR A 11 -10.45 16.16 -8.47
CA THR A 11 -9.45 16.86 -7.63
C THR A 11 -9.89 18.29 -7.34
N ARG A 12 -10.31 19.07 -8.36
CA ARG A 12 -10.79 20.45 -8.18
C ARG A 12 -12.04 20.51 -7.33
N LEU A 13 -13.02 19.66 -7.60
CA LEU A 13 -14.29 19.62 -6.88
C LEU A 13 -14.10 19.41 -5.38
N TYR A 14 -13.38 18.34 -5.01
CA TYR A 14 -13.16 18.01 -3.60
C TYR A 14 -12.18 18.99 -2.92
N THR A 15 -11.19 19.51 -3.65
CA THR A 15 -10.30 20.56 -3.12
C THR A 15 -11.04 21.87 -2.85
N LEU A 16 -11.91 22.32 -3.76
CA LEU A 16 -12.67 23.55 -3.55
C LEU A 16 -13.69 23.42 -2.40
N LYS A 17 -14.29 22.24 -2.26
CA LYS A 17 -15.31 22.00 -1.23
C LYS A 17 -14.73 21.69 0.15
N TYR A 18 -13.61 20.95 0.22
CA TYR A 18 -13.07 20.39 1.47
C TYR A 18 -11.59 20.70 1.72
N GLY A 19 -10.89 21.34 0.78
CA GLY A 19 -9.45 21.65 0.85
C GLY A 19 -9.09 22.88 1.67
N GLN A 20 -9.74 23.05 2.83
CA GLN A 20 -9.54 24.21 3.72
C GLN A 20 -8.06 24.50 3.94
N GLN A 21 -7.71 25.79 4.07
CA GLN A 21 -6.33 26.26 4.27
C GLN A 21 -5.33 25.91 3.14
N GLY A 22 -5.84 25.68 1.92
CA GLY A 22 -5.00 25.40 0.75
C GLY A 22 -4.54 23.94 0.66
N LEU A 23 -5.25 23.04 1.35
CA LEU A 23 -5.03 21.60 1.32
C LEU A 23 -5.50 21.04 -0.03
N LEU A 24 -4.64 20.29 -0.72
CA LEU A 24 -4.96 19.71 -2.03
C LEU A 24 -5.45 18.27 -1.86
N TRP A 25 -6.65 17.99 -2.38
CA TRP A 25 -7.25 16.65 -2.40
C TRP A 25 -7.12 16.04 -3.80
N THR A 26 -6.07 15.25 -4.03
CA THR A 26 -5.86 14.59 -5.32
C THR A 26 -6.65 13.30 -5.42
N ILE A 27 -7.50 13.23 -6.44
CA ILE A 27 -8.34 12.08 -6.75
C ILE A 27 -7.96 11.58 -8.13
N GLY A 28 -7.98 10.26 -8.31
CA GLY A 28 -7.77 9.65 -9.61
C GLY A 28 -8.21 8.21 -9.64
N ARG A 29 -8.56 7.74 -10.84
CA ARG A 29 -9.15 6.41 -11.07
C ARG A 29 -8.40 5.26 -10.40
N VAL A 30 -7.06 5.30 -10.39
CA VAL A 30 -6.27 4.21 -9.77
C VAL A 30 -5.81 4.55 -8.36
N GLN A 31 -5.32 5.78 -8.11
CA GLN A 31 -4.80 6.14 -6.78
C GLN A 31 -5.87 6.10 -5.69
N THR A 32 -7.12 6.48 -6.02
CA THR A 32 -8.20 6.59 -5.03
C THR A 32 -8.72 5.22 -4.58
N PRO A 33 -8.97 4.24 -5.47
CA PRO A 33 -9.27 2.88 -5.05
C PRO A 33 -8.13 2.21 -4.28
N VAL A 34 -6.87 2.45 -4.65
CA VAL A 34 -5.72 1.92 -3.91
C VAL A 34 -5.68 2.48 -2.49
N LEU A 35 -5.91 3.79 -2.33
CA LEU A 35 -6.04 4.41 -1.02
C LEU A 35 -7.23 3.82 -0.23
N ALA A 36 -8.38 3.62 -0.89
CA ALA A 36 -9.56 3.03 -0.27
C ALA A 36 -9.30 1.61 0.26
N LEU A 37 -8.57 0.78 -0.50
CA LEU A 37 -8.16 -0.56 -0.06
C LEU A 37 -7.34 -0.51 1.23
N ILE A 38 -6.36 0.40 1.31
CA ILE A 38 -5.50 0.55 2.49
C ILE A 38 -6.31 1.08 3.68
N VAL A 39 -7.13 2.12 3.47
CA VAL A 39 -7.99 2.69 4.51
C VAL A 39 -8.94 1.63 5.07
N GLN A 40 -9.61 0.88 4.20
CA GLN A 40 -10.52 -0.20 4.62
C GLN A 40 -9.77 -1.26 5.42
N LYS A 41 -8.60 -1.71 4.94
CA LYS A 41 -7.79 -2.70 5.66
C LYS A 41 -7.43 -2.23 7.06
N ASP A 42 -7.04 -0.97 7.22
CA ASP A 42 -6.69 -0.45 8.52
C ASP A 42 -7.91 -0.23 9.43
N LEU A 43 -9.08 0.10 8.86
CA LEU A 43 -10.34 0.16 9.61
C LEU A 43 -10.76 -1.24 10.08
N ASP A 44 -10.62 -2.27 9.23
CA ASP A 44 -10.86 -3.67 9.61
C ASP A 44 -9.97 -4.08 10.79
N ILE A 45 -8.70 -3.66 10.78
CA ILE A 45 -7.74 -3.93 11.85
C ILE A 45 -8.14 -3.19 13.13
N ALA A 46 -8.47 -1.91 13.04
CA ALA A 46 -8.83 -1.08 14.19
C ALA A 46 -10.16 -1.52 14.83
N GLY A 47 -11.12 -1.98 14.04
CA GLY A 47 -12.42 -2.48 14.51
C GLY A 47 -12.42 -3.95 14.91
N PHE A 48 -11.29 -4.66 14.79
CA PHE A 48 -11.21 -6.08 15.09
C PHE A 48 -11.25 -6.35 16.60
N VAL A 49 -12.23 -7.15 17.04
CA VAL A 49 -12.32 -7.64 18.42
C VAL A 49 -11.85 -9.10 18.46
N PRO A 50 -10.72 -9.41 19.12
CA PRO A 50 -10.26 -10.79 19.29
C PRO A 50 -11.28 -11.64 20.02
N LYS A 51 -11.50 -12.85 19.51
CA LYS A 51 -12.33 -13.88 20.14
C LYS A 51 -11.44 -15.02 20.58
N ASP A 52 -11.61 -15.46 21.82
CA ASP A 52 -11.00 -16.69 22.31
C ASP A 52 -11.55 -17.88 21.54
N PHE A 53 -10.69 -18.86 21.29
CA PHE A 53 -11.07 -20.17 20.77
C PHE A 53 -10.19 -21.24 21.38
N TRP A 54 -10.65 -22.49 21.34
CA TRP A 54 -9.91 -23.63 21.85
C TRP A 54 -9.72 -24.66 20.74
N GLU A 55 -8.53 -25.23 20.66
CA GLU A 55 -8.22 -26.31 19.73
C GLU A 55 -7.87 -27.54 20.55
N LEU A 56 -8.52 -28.66 20.24
CA LEU A 56 -8.15 -29.96 20.79
C LEU A 56 -7.06 -30.57 19.90
N HIS A 57 -5.95 -30.91 20.53
CA HIS A 57 -4.79 -31.53 19.91
C HIS A 57 -4.52 -32.89 20.56
N THR A 58 -3.79 -33.75 19.86
CA THR A 58 -3.09 -34.86 20.49
C THR A 58 -1.72 -35.06 19.86
N ARG A 59 -0.71 -35.27 20.71
CA ARG A 59 0.63 -35.64 20.25
C ARG A 59 0.77 -37.16 20.24
N TYR A 60 1.07 -37.71 19.06
CA TYR A 60 1.36 -39.14 18.86
C TYR A 60 2.64 -39.29 18.03
N ARG A 61 3.64 -40.02 18.56
CA ARG A 61 4.96 -40.22 17.93
C ARG A 61 5.62 -38.91 17.46
N GLU A 62 5.68 -37.89 18.32
CA GLU A 62 6.20 -36.54 18.04
C GLU A 62 5.42 -35.71 17.01
N ALA A 63 4.39 -36.27 16.37
CA ALA A 63 3.50 -35.51 15.50
C ALA A 63 2.33 -34.92 16.28
N ASP A 64 2.04 -33.66 15.99
CA ASP A 64 0.87 -32.95 16.49
C ASP A 64 -0.31 -33.16 15.55
N PHE A 65 -1.39 -33.73 16.08
CA PHE A 65 -2.65 -33.92 15.38
C PHE A 65 -3.72 -32.98 15.94
N GLN A 66 -4.44 -32.30 15.05
CA GLN A 66 -5.53 -31.40 15.42
C GLN A 66 -6.87 -32.14 15.29
N TYR A 67 -7.82 -31.86 16.18
CA TYR A 67 -9.18 -32.38 16.09
C TYR A 67 -9.82 -32.05 14.74
N ALA A 68 -10.39 -33.07 14.09
CA ALA A 68 -10.91 -32.97 12.73
C ALA A 68 -12.19 -32.13 12.63
N GLY A 69 -12.92 -31.94 13.74
CA GLY A 69 -14.13 -31.11 13.78
C GLY A 69 -13.86 -29.60 13.86
N GLY A 70 -12.58 -29.17 13.92
CA GLY A 70 -12.20 -27.77 13.97
C GLY A 70 -11.99 -27.24 15.39
N ARG A 71 -12.16 -25.93 15.56
CA ARG A 71 -11.99 -25.23 16.84
C ARG A 71 -13.31 -25.08 17.59
N PHE A 72 -13.23 -24.87 18.89
CA PHE A 72 -14.35 -24.61 19.79
C PHE A 72 -14.40 -23.14 20.19
N ASP A 73 -15.62 -22.59 20.28
CA ASP A 73 -15.86 -21.23 20.80
C ASP A 73 -16.04 -21.21 22.32
N GLN A 74 -16.11 -22.38 22.98
CA GLN A 74 -16.25 -22.52 24.43
C GLN A 74 -15.33 -23.62 24.95
N LYS A 75 -14.61 -23.35 26.06
CA LYS A 75 -13.70 -24.30 26.69
C LYS A 75 -14.37 -25.63 27.11
N PRO A 76 -15.57 -25.64 27.72
CA PRO A 76 -16.20 -26.89 28.18
C PRO A 76 -16.46 -27.90 27.06
N ASP A 77 -16.74 -27.44 25.83
CA ASP A 77 -16.97 -28.32 24.68
C ASP A 77 -15.69 -29.08 24.30
N ALA A 78 -14.54 -28.40 24.37
CA ALA A 78 -13.23 -29.01 24.17
C ALA A 78 -12.86 -29.97 25.32
N GLU A 79 -13.16 -29.59 26.57
CA GLU A 79 -12.90 -30.41 27.77
C GLU A 79 -13.72 -31.71 27.78
N ALA A 80 -14.97 -31.66 27.31
CA ALA A 80 -15.82 -32.84 27.16
C ALA A 80 -15.20 -33.88 26.21
N LEU A 81 -14.62 -33.43 25.09
CA LEU A 81 -13.94 -34.34 24.16
C LEU A 81 -12.54 -34.76 24.64
N LEU A 82 -11.81 -33.87 25.32
CA LEU A 82 -10.52 -34.22 25.93
C LEU A 82 -10.68 -35.40 26.90
N SER A 83 -11.71 -35.36 27.75
CA SER A 83 -12.02 -36.40 28.74
C SER A 83 -12.29 -37.76 28.10
N LEU A 84 -12.79 -37.80 26.86
CA LEU A 84 -13.00 -39.05 26.11
C LEU A 84 -11.70 -39.61 25.55
N CYS A 85 -10.66 -38.79 25.40
CA CYS A 85 -9.38 -39.17 24.81
C CYS A 85 -8.35 -39.67 25.83
N GLU A 86 -8.47 -39.23 27.09
CA GLU A 86 -7.54 -39.58 28.16
C GLU A 86 -7.64 -41.07 28.55
N GLY A 87 -6.51 -41.70 28.85
CA GLY A 87 -6.45 -43.10 29.28
C GLY A 87 -6.76 -44.12 28.18
N HIS A 88 -6.83 -43.69 26.92
CA HIS A 88 -7.08 -44.55 25.76
C HIS A 88 -6.00 -44.41 24.71
N ASP A 89 -5.70 -45.52 24.03
CA ASP A 89 -4.77 -45.52 22.91
C ASP A 89 -5.35 -44.75 21.71
N PHE A 90 -4.45 -44.18 20.94
CA PHE A 90 -4.73 -43.54 19.67
C PHE A 90 -4.46 -44.52 18.53
N GLU A 91 -5.38 -44.62 17.58
CA GLU A 91 -5.26 -45.47 16.40
C GLU A 91 -5.11 -44.62 15.14
N ILE A 92 -4.15 -44.96 14.27
CA ILE A 92 -4.08 -44.38 12.93
C ILE A 92 -5.07 -45.08 12.01
N THR A 93 -6.12 -44.37 11.60
CA THR A 93 -7.21 -44.94 10.78
C THR A 93 -6.97 -44.81 9.28
N SER A 94 -6.15 -43.86 8.84
CA SER A 94 -5.89 -43.65 7.41
C SER A 94 -4.61 -42.86 7.19
N VAL A 95 -3.74 -43.36 6.30
CA VAL A 95 -2.57 -42.64 5.78
C VAL A 95 -2.77 -42.43 4.28
N LYS A 96 -2.96 -41.18 3.86
CA LYS A 96 -3.14 -40.83 2.43
C LYS A 96 -2.02 -39.90 1.98
N GLY A 97 -1.14 -40.43 1.16
CA GLY A 97 -0.12 -39.67 0.44
C GLY A 97 -0.64 -39.22 -0.92
N LYS A 98 -0.52 -37.92 -1.23
CA LYS A 98 -0.65 -37.41 -2.59
C LYS A 98 0.69 -36.90 -3.06
N ARG A 99 1.26 -37.58 -4.05
CA ARG A 99 2.45 -37.08 -4.76
C ARG A 99 2.06 -35.84 -5.57
N GLU A 100 2.76 -34.74 -5.34
CA GLU A 100 2.56 -33.46 -5.99
C GLU A 100 3.84 -33.05 -6.74
N LEU A 101 3.67 -32.63 -7.99
CA LEU A 101 4.72 -32.05 -8.81
C LEU A 101 4.60 -30.53 -8.78
N VAL A 102 5.51 -29.87 -8.06
CA VAL A 102 5.59 -28.41 -8.00
C VAL A 102 6.57 -27.94 -9.06
N ASN A 103 6.02 -27.57 -10.21
CA ASN A 103 6.81 -26.98 -11.31
C ASN A 103 7.56 -25.73 -10.85
N PRO A 104 8.70 -25.39 -11.49
CA PRO A 104 9.33 -24.12 -11.22
C PRO A 104 8.36 -22.96 -11.49
N PRO A 105 8.51 -21.86 -10.74
CA PRO A 105 7.73 -20.67 -10.99
C PRO A 105 7.94 -20.16 -12.43
N LEU A 106 7.00 -19.37 -12.93
CA LEU A 106 7.18 -18.68 -14.20
C LEU A 106 8.32 -17.65 -14.08
N LEU A 107 8.80 -17.16 -15.23
CA LEU A 107 9.78 -16.08 -15.28
C LEU A 107 9.17 -14.79 -14.70
N TYR A 108 10.00 -13.83 -14.33
CA TYR A 108 9.50 -12.58 -13.78
C TYR A 108 8.81 -11.73 -14.84
N ASP A 109 7.63 -11.23 -14.49
CA ASP A 109 7.18 -9.92 -14.91
C ASP A 109 7.65 -8.87 -13.88
N LEU A 110 7.32 -7.59 -14.10
CA LEU A 110 7.72 -6.54 -13.15
C LEU A 110 7.11 -6.73 -11.76
N THR A 111 5.86 -7.16 -11.68
CA THR A 111 5.09 -7.22 -10.43
C THR A 111 5.60 -8.36 -9.56
N ASP A 112 5.85 -9.53 -10.13
CA ASP A 112 6.42 -10.69 -9.45
C ASP A 112 7.85 -10.40 -8.98
N LEU A 113 8.65 -9.64 -9.75
CA LEU A 113 9.98 -9.19 -9.32
C LEU A 113 9.88 -8.23 -8.12
N GLN A 114 9.00 -7.22 -8.17
CA GLN A 114 8.78 -6.29 -7.07
C GLN A 114 8.29 -6.99 -5.79
N LYS A 115 7.36 -7.94 -5.91
CA LYS A 115 6.88 -8.76 -4.79
C LYS A 115 8.02 -9.57 -4.16
N ASP A 116 8.83 -10.24 -4.99
CA ASP A 116 9.94 -11.07 -4.50
C ASP A 116 11.03 -10.22 -3.81
N MET A 117 11.39 -9.06 -4.37
CA MET A 117 12.38 -8.15 -3.76
C MET A 117 11.87 -7.52 -2.47
N SER A 118 10.59 -7.22 -2.39
CA SER A 118 9.95 -6.77 -1.14
C SER A 118 10.01 -7.84 -0.04
N ILE A 119 9.70 -9.09 -0.38
CA ILE A 119 9.73 -10.21 0.58
C ILE A 119 11.15 -10.48 1.07
N ARG A 120 12.11 -10.62 0.15
CA ARG A 120 13.51 -10.99 0.48
C ARG A 120 14.28 -9.86 1.14
N TYR A 121 14.13 -8.64 0.63
CA TYR A 121 15.02 -7.53 0.98
C TYR A 121 14.29 -6.30 1.53
N GLY A 122 12.96 -6.31 1.59
CA GLY A 122 12.17 -5.16 2.05
C GLY A 122 12.17 -3.98 1.08
N PHE A 123 12.51 -4.20 -0.20
CA PHE A 123 12.52 -3.13 -1.20
C PHE A 123 11.11 -2.57 -1.43
N THR A 124 11.06 -1.28 -1.74
CA THR A 124 9.86 -0.67 -2.32
C THR A 124 9.70 -1.12 -3.78
N ALA A 125 8.47 -1.03 -4.29
CA ALA A 125 8.21 -1.28 -5.71
C ALA A 125 9.05 -0.35 -6.63
N ASP A 126 9.24 0.91 -6.22
CA ASP A 126 10.00 1.92 -6.95
C ASP A 126 11.52 1.65 -6.93
N GLN A 127 12.08 1.23 -5.78
CA GLN A 127 13.49 0.82 -5.69
C GLN A 127 13.79 -0.35 -6.63
N THR A 128 12.92 -1.36 -6.66
CA THR A 128 13.07 -2.52 -7.53
C THR A 128 13.01 -2.12 -9.01
N LEU A 129 12.03 -1.28 -9.39
CA LEU A 129 11.90 -0.79 -10.76
C LEU A 129 13.11 0.05 -11.17
N THR A 130 13.61 0.91 -10.29
CA THR A 130 14.80 1.74 -10.54
C THR A 130 16.03 0.87 -10.80
N CYS A 131 16.29 -0.13 -9.96
CA CYS A 131 17.39 -1.07 -10.16
C CYS A 131 17.24 -1.86 -11.47
N ALA A 132 16.05 -2.37 -11.75
CA ALA A 132 15.79 -3.12 -12.98
C ALA A 132 15.96 -2.23 -14.23
N GLN A 133 15.50 -0.98 -14.18
CA GLN A 133 15.68 0.00 -15.25
C GLN A 133 17.17 0.28 -15.52
N GLN A 134 17.97 0.47 -14.46
CA GLN A 134 19.42 0.65 -14.59
C GLN A 134 20.11 -0.57 -15.20
N LEU A 135 19.74 -1.78 -14.77
CA LEU A 135 20.25 -3.03 -15.35
C LEU A 135 19.88 -3.15 -16.83
N TYR A 136 18.66 -2.76 -17.22
CA TYR A 136 18.20 -2.78 -18.61
C TYR A 136 18.95 -1.76 -19.48
N GLU A 137 19.15 -0.53 -19.00
CA GLU A 137 19.89 0.51 -19.73
C GLU A 137 21.36 0.13 -19.93
N LYS A 138 21.95 -0.57 -18.96
CA LYS A 138 23.27 -1.21 -19.06
C LYS A 138 23.25 -2.51 -19.90
N LYS A 139 22.09 -2.90 -20.43
CA LYS A 139 21.82 -4.08 -21.26
C LYS A 139 22.01 -5.42 -20.54
N HIS A 140 22.02 -5.48 -19.22
CA HIS A 140 22.22 -6.72 -18.45
C HIS A 140 20.97 -7.59 -18.36
N ILE A 141 19.78 -6.99 -18.44
CA ILE A 141 18.50 -7.69 -18.44
C ILE A 141 17.64 -7.19 -19.61
N THR A 142 16.58 -7.92 -19.90
CA THR A 142 15.56 -7.53 -20.89
C THR A 142 14.60 -6.49 -20.32
N TYR A 143 13.72 -5.93 -21.17
CA TYR A 143 12.87 -4.80 -20.79
C TYR A 143 12.04 -5.08 -19.52
N PRO A 144 12.20 -4.30 -18.44
CA PRO A 144 11.70 -4.67 -17.13
C PRO A 144 10.26 -4.26 -16.88
N ARG A 145 9.64 -3.42 -17.74
CA ARG A 145 8.24 -2.98 -17.59
C ARG A 145 7.29 -3.86 -18.41
N THR A 146 7.43 -5.17 -18.21
CA THR A 146 6.64 -6.21 -18.87
C THR A 146 5.62 -6.80 -17.88
N ASP A 147 4.46 -7.23 -18.40
CA ASP A 147 3.47 -8.04 -17.70
C ASP A 147 3.54 -9.52 -18.10
N SER A 148 4.37 -9.87 -19.09
CA SER A 148 4.54 -11.25 -19.52
C SER A 148 5.52 -12.00 -18.61
N ARG A 149 5.20 -13.27 -18.38
CA ARG A 149 6.04 -14.25 -17.69
C ARG A 149 6.53 -15.36 -18.61
N CYS A 150 6.36 -15.17 -19.92
CA CYS A 150 6.74 -16.09 -20.99
C CYS A 150 7.75 -15.42 -21.94
N LEU A 151 8.44 -16.26 -22.70
CA LEU A 151 9.31 -15.93 -23.83
C LEU A 151 8.62 -16.37 -25.13
N THR A 152 9.02 -15.79 -26.25
CA THR A 152 8.58 -16.24 -27.57
C THR A 152 9.37 -17.47 -28.02
N LYS A 153 8.80 -18.29 -28.91
CA LYS A 153 9.40 -19.57 -29.32
C LYS A 153 10.70 -19.41 -30.10
N ASP A 154 10.87 -18.32 -30.83
CA ASP A 154 12.08 -17.99 -31.59
C ASP A 154 13.30 -17.73 -30.69
N MET A 155 13.10 -17.45 -29.39
CA MET A 155 14.18 -17.27 -28.43
C MET A 155 14.83 -18.58 -27.98
N LYS A 156 14.20 -19.74 -28.25
CA LYS A 156 14.68 -21.07 -27.82
C LYS A 156 16.15 -21.36 -28.15
N PRO A 157 16.66 -21.08 -29.37
CA PRO A 157 18.07 -21.33 -29.71
C PRO A 157 19.07 -20.54 -28.86
N GLY A 158 18.66 -19.39 -28.31
CA GLY A 158 19.52 -18.52 -27.49
C GLY A 158 19.70 -18.98 -26.04
N MET A 159 18.90 -19.94 -25.56
CA MET A 159 18.89 -20.33 -24.14
C MET A 159 20.16 -21.05 -23.69
N LYS A 160 20.64 -22.01 -24.49
CA LYS A 160 21.89 -22.73 -24.20
C LYS A 160 23.09 -21.77 -24.19
N PRO A 161 23.33 -20.93 -25.22
CA PRO A 161 24.40 -19.93 -25.18
C PRO A 161 24.34 -18.98 -23.99
N LEU A 162 23.13 -18.56 -23.59
CA LEU A 162 22.94 -17.68 -22.44
C LEU A 162 23.30 -18.38 -21.12
N LEU A 163 22.84 -19.62 -20.91
CA LEU A 163 23.20 -20.42 -19.73
C LEU A 163 24.71 -20.70 -19.68
N GLU A 164 25.33 -21.02 -20.81
CA GLU A 164 26.79 -21.18 -20.88
C GLU A 164 27.52 -19.92 -20.43
N LYS A 165 27.07 -18.75 -20.89
CA LYS A 165 27.68 -17.48 -20.49
C LYS A 165 27.46 -17.20 -19.00
N LEU A 166 26.25 -17.46 -18.48
CA LEU A 166 25.92 -17.26 -17.06
C LEU A 166 26.74 -18.14 -16.10
N ARG A 167 27.36 -19.25 -16.57
CA ARG A 167 28.27 -20.07 -15.73
C ARG A 167 29.39 -19.27 -15.09
N LEU A 168 29.81 -18.15 -15.69
CA LEU A 168 30.82 -17.26 -15.13
C LEU A 168 30.45 -16.73 -13.74
N HIS A 169 29.16 -16.50 -13.47
CA HIS A 169 28.66 -15.98 -12.18
C HIS A 169 27.81 -17.00 -11.41
N PHE A 170 27.19 -17.97 -12.10
CA PHE A 170 26.25 -18.94 -11.53
C PHE A 170 26.69 -20.40 -11.79
N GLY A 171 28.00 -20.65 -11.84
CA GLY A 171 28.60 -21.95 -12.13
C GLY A 171 27.98 -23.11 -11.34
N PRO A 172 27.93 -23.05 -9.99
CA PRO A 172 27.34 -24.12 -9.17
C PRO A 172 25.87 -24.42 -9.50
N GLN A 173 25.08 -23.39 -9.78
CA GLN A 173 23.65 -23.50 -10.12
C GLN A 173 23.43 -24.04 -11.53
N ILE A 174 24.37 -23.86 -12.45
CA ILE A 174 24.23 -24.33 -13.83
C ILE A 174 24.88 -25.70 -14.03
N ALA A 175 25.87 -26.06 -13.20
CA ALA A 175 26.55 -27.35 -13.27
C ALA A 175 25.61 -28.56 -13.08
N ALA A 176 24.47 -28.37 -12.40
CA ALA A 176 23.46 -29.41 -12.22
C ALA A 176 22.53 -29.60 -13.45
N LEU A 177 22.66 -28.78 -14.48
CA LEU A 177 21.86 -28.85 -15.71
C LEU A 177 22.64 -29.53 -16.84
N ASP A 178 21.97 -30.43 -17.56
CA ASP A 178 22.43 -30.94 -18.85
C ASP A 178 22.03 -29.93 -19.95
N LEU A 179 22.98 -29.08 -20.36
CA LEU A 179 22.74 -28.02 -21.33
C LEU A 179 22.49 -28.54 -22.75
N ASP A 180 22.83 -29.79 -23.05
CA ASP A 180 22.52 -30.44 -24.33
C ASP A 180 21.12 -31.05 -24.36
N LYS A 181 20.48 -31.20 -23.19
CA LYS A 181 19.14 -31.78 -23.03
C LYS A 181 18.17 -30.87 -22.28
N LEU A 182 18.31 -29.55 -22.48
CA LEU A 182 17.41 -28.55 -21.87
C LEU A 182 15.95 -28.79 -22.24
N GLN A 183 15.08 -28.77 -21.22
CA GLN A 183 13.63 -28.89 -21.40
C GLN A 183 13.02 -27.52 -21.76
N LEU A 184 12.88 -27.23 -23.05
CA LEU A 184 12.30 -25.98 -23.55
C LEU A 184 10.76 -26.01 -23.58
N SER A 185 10.18 -26.10 -22.38
CA SER A 185 8.74 -26.28 -22.14
C SER A 185 7.87 -25.13 -22.68
N ALA A 186 6.70 -25.48 -23.24
CA ALA A 186 5.67 -24.52 -23.64
C ALA A 186 5.08 -23.70 -22.47
N ARG A 187 5.41 -24.07 -21.22
CA ARG A 187 5.13 -23.26 -20.03
C ARG A 187 5.86 -21.91 -20.06
N TYR A 188 7.08 -21.90 -20.60
CA TYR A 188 7.94 -20.71 -20.66
C TYR A 188 8.01 -20.12 -22.07
N PHE A 189 7.92 -20.94 -23.12
CA PHE A 189 8.01 -20.49 -24.51
C PHE A 189 6.62 -20.54 -25.18
N ASN A 190 5.89 -19.43 -25.11
CA ASN A 190 4.51 -19.35 -25.55
C ASN A 190 4.17 -17.97 -26.11
N ASP A 191 4.18 -17.85 -27.44
CA ASP A 191 3.90 -16.60 -28.16
C ASP A 191 2.54 -16.01 -27.79
N ALA A 192 1.52 -16.85 -27.54
CA ALA A 192 0.17 -16.40 -27.18
C ALA A 192 0.07 -15.80 -25.77
N LYS A 193 1.13 -15.92 -24.95
CA LYS A 193 1.22 -15.33 -23.60
C LYS A 193 2.27 -14.22 -23.51
N VAL A 194 2.81 -13.81 -24.66
CA VAL A 194 3.66 -12.64 -24.79
C VAL A 194 2.80 -11.51 -25.34
N THR A 195 2.78 -10.39 -24.62
CA THR A 195 2.13 -9.13 -25.03
C THR A 195 3.12 -8.32 -25.86
N ASP A 196 3.24 -7.02 -25.64
CA ASP A 196 4.25 -6.17 -26.31
C ASP A 196 5.69 -6.57 -25.93
N HIS A 197 5.87 -7.17 -24.76
CA HIS A 197 7.16 -7.55 -24.23
C HIS A 197 7.12 -8.95 -23.60
N HIS A 198 8.22 -9.69 -23.72
CA HIS A 198 8.39 -10.98 -23.05
C HIS A 198 8.88 -10.79 -21.60
N ALA A 199 9.08 -11.88 -20.88
CA ALA A 199 9.52 -11.87 -19.48
C ALA A 199 10.92 -11.25 -19.27
N ILE A 200 11.18 -10.86 -18.02
CA ILE A 200 12.45 -10.31 -17.56
C ILE A 200 13.45 -11.46 -17.38
N ILE A 201 14.50 -11.47 -18.20
CA ILE A 201 15.61 -12.44 -18.15
C ILE A 201 16.97 -11.73 -18.27
N PRO A 202 18.08 -12.37 -17.86
CA PRO A 202 19.40 -11.86 -18.17
C PRO A 202 19.65 -11.84 -19.68
N THR A 203 20.51 -10.94 -20.15
CA THR A 203 21.01 -10.97 -21.54
C THR A 203 22.39 -11.61 -21.59
N THR A 204 22.92 -11.76 -22.80
CA THR A 204 24.32 -12.15 -22.99
C THR A 204 25.31 -11.05 -22.60
N THR A 205 24.90 -9.80 -22.32
CA THR A 205 25.80 -8.76 -21.80
C THR A 205 25.85 -8.87 -20.28
N LEU A 206 26.79 -9.67 -19.76
CA LEU A 206 26.92 -9.90 -18.32
C LEU A 206 27.44 -8.65 -17.58
N PRO A 207 26.97 -8.41 -16.35
CA PRO A 207 27.49 -7.34 -15.52
C PRO A 207 28.90 -7.64 -15.01
N GLY A 208 29.70 -6.58 -14.88
CA GLY A 208 30.92 -6.62 -14.08
C GLY A 208 30.58 -6.40 -12.60
N SER A 209 31.05 -5.28 -12.04
CA SER A 209 30.64 -4.84 -10.72
C SER A 209 29.29 -4.13 -10.77
N LEU A 210 28.37 -4.48 -9.87
CA LEU A 210 27.06 -3.85 -9.70
C LEU A 210 26.96 -3.19 -8.33
N ALA A 211 26.12 -2.16 -8.23
CA ALA A 211 25.73 -1.65 -6.91
C ALA A 211 25.02 -2.75 -6.11
N GLN A 212 25.08 -2.68 -4.77
CA GLN A 212 24.58 -3.75 -3.91
C GLN A 212 23.12 -4.13 -4.19
N ASP A 213 22.26 -3.14 -4.41
CA ASP A 213 20.83 -3.38 -4.67
C ASP A 213 20.57 -3.83 -6.12
N GLU A 214 21.31 -3.32 -7.11
CA GLU A 214 21.30 -3.83 -8.49
C GLU A 214 21.73 -5.31 -8.53
N ALA A 215 22.75 -5.68 -7.74
CA ALA A 215 23.24 -7.05 -7.65
C ALA A 215 22.18 -8.02 -7.13
N LYS A 216 21.44 -7.64 -6.07
CA LYS A 216 20.32 -8.44 -5.53
C LYS A 216 19.22 -8.66 -6.58
N VAL A 217 18.84 -7.60 -7.32
CA VAL A 217 17.82 -7.68 -8.36
C VAL A 217 18.29 -8.57 -9.52
N TYR A 218 19.53 -8.38 -9.98
CA TYR A 218 20.11 -9.20 -11.05
C TYR A 218 20.21 -10.68 -10.67
N GLU A 219 20.69 -10.97 -9.46
CA GLU A 219 20.78 -12.33 -8.92
C GLU A 219 19.40 -13.01 -8.90
N ALA A 220 18.37 -12.31 -8.42
CA ALA A 220 17.02 -12.86 -8.41
C ALA A 220 16.54 -13.22 -9.82
N ILE A 221 16.70 -12.31 -10.78
CA ILE A 221 16.32 -12.52 -12.19
C ILE A 221 17.08 -13.71 -12.79
N ALA A 222 18.39 -13.79 -12.56
CA ALA A 222 19.22 -14.89 -13.07
C ALA A 222 18.84 -16.24 -12.45
N LEU A 223 18.67 -16.30 -11.13
CA LEU A 223 18.25 -17.54 -10.46
C LEU A 223 16.85 -17.99 -10.88
N ARG A 224 15.91 -17.06 -11.10
CA ARG A 224 14.57 -17.37 -11.62
C ARG A 224 14.64 -17.91 -13.05
N PHE A 225 15.50 -17.33 -13.89
CA PHE A 225 15.74 -17.83 -15.24
C PHE A 225 16.34 -19.23 -15.22
N ILE A 226 17.39 -19.48 -14.42
CA ILE A 226 18.01 -20.79 -14.27
C ILE A 226 16.99 -21.83 -13.75
N ALA A 227 16.17 -21.46 -12.78
CA ALA A 227 15.14 -22.32 -12.20
C ALA A 227 14.13 -22.84 -13.25
N ALA A 228 13.87 -22.10 -14.32
CA ALA A 228 12.96 -22.52 -15.39
C ALA A 228 13.42 -23.79 -16.13
N PHE A 229 14.71 -24.13 -16.05
CA PHE A 229 15.30 -25.32 -16.68
C PHE A 229 15.52 -26.48 -15.70
N TYR A 230 15.24 -26.27 -14.41
CA TYR A 230 15.32 -27.32 -13.39
C TYR A 230 14.07 -28.22 -13.43
N PRO A 231 14.20 -29.49 -13.02
CA PRO A 231 13.04 -30.36 -12.84
C PRO A 231 12.10 -29.82 -11.73
N PRO A 232 10.81 -30.18 -11.79
CA PRO A 232 9.87 -29.89 -10.71
C PRO A 232 10.36 -30.40 -9.35
N CYS A 233 9.98 -29.71 -8.28
CA CYS A 233 10.07 -30.29 -6.93
C CYS A 233 9.00 -31.38 -6.82
N VAL A 234 9.44 -32.57 -6.43
CA VAL A 234 8.58 -33.71 -6.16
C VAL A 234 8.43 -33.84 -4.66
N LYS A 235 7.21 -33.67 -4.18
CA LYS A 235 6.88 -33.79 -2.76
C LYS A 235 5.66 -34.67 -2.55
N GLN A 236 5.62 -35.37 -1.44
CA GLN A 236 4.47 -36.16 -1.01
C GLN A 236 3.80 -35.42 0.14
N ILE A 237 2.57 -34.95 -0.09
CA ILE A 237 1.72 -34.43 0.99
C ILE A 237 1.02 -35.63 1.62
N THR A 238 1.36 -35.91 2.87
CA THR A 238 0.77 -37.01 3.64
C THR A 238 -0.24 -36.44 4.61
N THR A 239 -1.51 -36.78 4.41
CA THR A 239 -2.56 -36.56 5.41
C THR A 239 -2.74 -37.85 6.20
N VAL A 240 -2.60 -37.74 7.51
CA VAL A 240 -2.78 -38.83 8.45
C VAL A 240 -4.01 -38.54 9.29
N LEU A 241 -4.94 -39.48 9.33
CA LEU A 241 -6.10 -39.48 10.20
C LEU A 241 -5.87 -40.51 11.29
N GLY A 242 -6.24 -40.15 12.51
CA GLY A 242 -6.29 -41.07 13.63
C GLY A 242 -7.47 -40.76 14.52
N GLU A 243 -7.78 -41.67 15.43
CA GLU A 243 -8.89 -41.50 16.36
C GLU A 243 -8.61 -42.16 17.71
N THR A 244 -9.34 -41.71 18.71
CA THR A 244 -9.49 -42.42 19.99
C THR A 244 -10.93 -42.25 20.44
N ARG A 245 -11.59 -43.31 20.92
CA ARG A 245 -13.00 -43.27 21.39
C ARG A 245 -13.94 -42.48 20.47
N GLN A 246 -13.83 -42.67 19.14
CA GLN A 246 -14.60 -41.98 18.10
C GLN A 246 -14.28 -40.48 17.90
N VAL A 247 -13.37 -39.90 18.70
CA VAL A 247 -12.84 -38.55 18.50
C VAL A 247 -11.76 -38.59 17.42
N LYS A 248 -12.02 -37.92 16.30
CA LYS A 248 -11.17 -37.96 15.10
C LYS A 248 -10.19 -36.80 15.07
N PHE A 249 -8.96 -37.11 14.70
CA PHE A 249 -7.87 -36.17 14.58
C PHE A 249 -7.20 -36.26 13.20
N LYS A 250 -6.58 -35.16 12.79
CA LYS A 250 -5.90 -35.03 11.50
C LYS A 250 -4.57 -34.30 11.68
N THR A 251 -3.55 -34.78 10.99
CA THR A 251 -2.33 -34.01 10.73
C THR A 251 -2.00 -34.06 9.24
N THR A 252 -1.22 -33.09 8.76
CA THR A 252 -0.75 -33.05 7.39
C THR A 252 0.69 -32.56 7.36
N GLY A 253 1.52 -33.26 6.61
CA GLY A 253 2.92 -32.93 6.46
C GLY A 253 3.41 -33.20 5.05
N THR A 254 4.63 -32.80 4.79
CA THR A 254 5.24 -32.90 3.47
C THR A 254 6.59 -33.58 3.56
N ILE A 255 6.81 -34.56 2.69
CA ILE A 255 8.10 -35.19 2.48
C ILE A 255 8.61 -34.75 1.10
N ILE A 256 9.79 -34.15 1.03
CA ILE A 256 10.41 -33.78 -0.24
C ILE A 256 11.14 -35.01 -0.78
N GLU A 257 10.60 -35.65 -1.83
CA GLU A 257 11.25 -36.77 -2.52
C GLU A 257 12.42 -36.28 -3.38
N SER A 258 12.22 -35.17 -4.11
CA SER A 258 13.24 -34.53 -4.91
C SER A 258 13.06 -33.02 -4.87
N PRO A 259 14.07 -32.24 -4.44
CA PRO A 259 13.91 -30.80 -4.26
C PRO A 259 13.77 -30.04 -5.59
N GLY A 260 14.20 -30.62 -6.72
CA GLY A 260 14.15 -29.99 -8.03
C GLY A 260 14.70 -28.56 -8.03
N TRP A 261 13.99 -27.62 -8.65
CA TRP A 261 14.34 -26.20 -8.69
C TRP A 261 14.51 -25.51 -7.32
N GLN A 262 13.95 -26.06 -6.23
CA GLN A 262 14.02 -25.42 -4.92
C GLN A 262 15.44 -25.38 -4.35
N VAL A 263 16.37 -26.20 -4.87
CA VAL A 263 17.78 -26.15 -4.45
C VAL A 263 18.43 -24.79 -4.66
N LEU A 264 17.94 -24.01 -5.63
CA LEU A 264 18.43 -22.67 -5.96
C LEU A 264 18.09 -21.62 -4.90
N TYR A 265 17.15 -21.92 -4.01
CA TYR A 265 16.59 -20.96 -3.03
C TYR A 265 16.90 -21.36 -1.58
N LYS A 266 17.77 -22.36 -1.35
CA LYS A 266 17.99 -23.00 -0.04
C LYS A 266 18.50 -22.07 1.08
N ASN A 267 19.06 -20.90 0.78
CA ASN A 267 19.41 -19.91 1.81
C ASN A 267 18.21 -19.07 2.32
N ALA A 268 16.99 -19.29 1.81
CA ALA A 268 15.77 -18.61 2.26
C ALA A 268 14.89 -19.46 3.19
N THR A 269 15.38 -20.62 3.68
CA THR A 269 14.60 -21.55 4.51
C THR A 269 15.03 -21.59 5.98
N THR A 270 16.06 -20.85 6.38
CA THR A 270 16.39 -20.58 7.80
C THR A 270 15.87 -19.23 8.29
N SER A 271 15.13 -18.50 7.45
CA SER A 271 14.34 -17.33 7.86
C SER A 271 12.93 -17.46 7.30
N GLU A 272 11.93 -17.22 8.15
CA GLU A 272 10.49 -17.49 8.03
C GLU A 272 9.75 -16.86 6.82
N ASN A 273 10.40 -16.53 5.69
CA ASN A 273 9.79 -15.82 4.58
C ASN A 273 10.15 -16.42 3.21
N SER A 274 9.69 -17.65 2.95
CA SER A 274 9.58 -18.16 1.58
C SER A 274 8.31 -17.61 0.89
N PRO A 275 8.36 -17.24 -0.41
CA PRO A 275 7.28 -16.55 -1.13
C PRO A 275 6.16 -17.49 -1.63
N THR A 276 5.92 -18.61 -0.96
CA THR A 276 4.74 -19.45 -1.21
C THR A 276 3.66 -19.09 -0.21
N ASN A 277 2.51 -18.69 -0.73
CA ASN A 277 1.28 -18.42 0.01
C ASN A 277 1.07 -19.34 1.23
N GLN A 278 0.67 -18.71 2.35
CA GLN A 278 -0.04 -19.25 3.50
C GLN A 278 0.64 -20.37 4.32
N GLY A 279 1.24 -19.97 5.44
CA GLY A 279 0.80 -20.44 6.76
C GLY A 279 1.01 -21.90 7.17
N ASN A 280 1.70 -22.73 6.38
CA ASN A 280 2.11 -24.06 6.81
C ASN A 280 3.61 -24.20 6.63
N GLU A 281 4.36 -24.02 7.72
CA GLU A 281 5.68 -24.66 7.82
C GLU A 281 5.51 -26.12 7.44
N THR A 282 6.29 -26.60 6.47
CA THR A 282 6.25 -28.00 6.05
C THR A 282 6.75 -28.88 7.20
N LYS A 283 5.82 -29.31 8.07
CA LYS A 283 6.07 -30.29 9.12
C LYS A 283 6.50 -31.60 8.47
N ILE A 284 7.69 -32.07 8.82
CA ILE A 284 8.16 -33.42 8.48
C ILE A 284 7.43 -34.37 9.42
N LEU A 285 6.63 -35.28 8.88
CA LEU A 285 5.93 -36.29 9.67
C LEU A 285 6.76 -37.57 9.73
N PRO A 286 6.71 -38.32 10.86
CA PRO A 286 7.23 -39.67 10.90
C PRO A 286 6.40 -40.58 9.98
N ASN A 287 6.94 -41.75 9.67
CA ASN A 287 6.20 -42.75 8.89
C ASN A 287 5.10 -43.38 9.76
N PHE A 288 3.86 -43.32 9.28
CA PHE A 288 2.69 -43.91 9.93
C PHE A 288 2.17 -45.10 9.12
N VAL A 289 1.60 -46.09 9.81
CA VAL A 289 0.97 -47.28 9.22
C VAL A 289 -0.49 -47.33 9.68
N GLN A 290 -1.41 -47.54 8.73
CA GLN A 290 -2.82 -47.71 9.08
C GLN A 290 -3.01 -48.91 10.02
N GLY A 291 -3.78 -48.71 11.08
CA GLY A 291 -4.04 -49.67 12.15
C GLY A 291 -2.98 -49.68 13.26
N GLU A 292 -1.91 -48.88 13.17
CA GLU A 292 -1.00 -48.75 14.31
C GLU A 292 -1.69 -48.04 15.47
N THR A 293 -1.42 -48.50 16.69
CA THR A 293 -1.98 -47.94 17.93
C THR A 293 -0.89 -47.60 18.92
N GLY A 294 -1.18 -46.71 19.87
CA GLY A 294 -0.32 -46.51 21.03
C GLY A 294 -0.69 -45.31 21.88
N PRO A 295 0.10 -45.04 22.94
CA PRO A 295 -0.16 -43.94 23.84
C PRO A 295 0.01 -42.59 23.14
N HIS A 296 -0.85 -41.64 23.50
CA HIS A 296 -0.84 -40.28 22.99
C HIS A 296 -1.02 -39.26 24.12
N GLN A 297 -0.80 -37.98 23.82
CA GLN A 297 -0.94 -36.88 24.79
C GLN A 297 -1.97 -35.89 24.25
N PRO A 298 -3.26 -36.05 24.59
CA PRO A 298 -4.28 -35.10 24.21
C PRO A 298 -4.15 -33.83 25.05
N SER A 299 -4.37 -32.67 24.44
CA SER A 299 -4.24 -31.37 25.09
C SER A 299 -5.15 -30.33 24.46
N ILE A 300 -5.55 -29.32 25.25
CA ILE A 300 -6.30 -28.17 24.74
C ILE A 300 -5.37 -26.97 24.67
N ASN A 301 -5.30 -26.36 23.48
CA ASN A 301 -4.61 -25.11 23.26
C ASN A 301 -5.63 -23.98 23.21
N GLN A 302 -5.43 -22.92 24.00
CA GLN A 302 -6.23 -21.70 23.88
C GLN A 302 -5.55 -20.76 22.88
N GLY A 303 -6.32 -20.32 21.89
CA GLY A 303 -5.92 -19.33 20.92
C GLY A 303 -6.81 -18.08 20.97
N LYS A 304 -6.36 -17.03 20.30
CA LYS A 304 -7.17 -15.82 20.03
C LYS A 304 -7.15 -15.54 18.55
N THR A 305 -8.30 -15.19 17.99
CA THR A 305 -8.35 -14.72 16.61
C THR A 305 -7.48 -13.46 16.46
N THR A 306 -6.77 -13.34 15.35
CA THR A 306 -5.90 -12.19 15.07
C THR A 306 -6.52 -11.29 14.00
N PRO A 307 -6.31 -9.96 14.06
CA PRO A 307 -6.75 -9.07 13.01
C PRO A 307 -6.08 -9.43 11.66
N PRO A 308 -6.66 -9.01 10.52
CA PRO A 308 -5.97 -9.12 9.25
C PRO A 308 -4.64 -8.36 9.29
N LYS A 309 -3.66 -8.79 8.49
CA LYS A 309 -2.37 -8.07 8.41
C LYS A 309 -2.53 -6.82 7.56
N ALA A 310 -1.94 -5.72 8.00
CA ALA A 310 -1.82 -4.51 7.19
C ALA A 310 -1.05 -4.81 5.90
N TYR A 311 -1.28 -4.01 4.86
CA TYR A 311 -0.55 -4.17 3.61
C TYR A 311 0.93 -3.83 3.80
N ASN A 312 1.78 -4.60 3.13
CA ASN A 312 3.14 -4.23 2.74
C ASN A 312 3.19 -4.06 1.22
N GLU A 313 4.35 -3.69 0.66
CA GLU A 313 4.52 -3.52 -0.78
C GLU A 313 4.06 -4.76 -1.59
N ALA A 314 4.53 -5.96 -1.22
CA ALA A 314 4.20 -7.19 -1.93
C ALA A 314 2.69 -7.53 -1.90
N SER A 315 2.06 -7.44 -0.73
CA SER A 315 0.64 -7.74 -0.55
C SER A 315 -0.25 -6.69 -1.20
N LEU A 316 0.13 -5.41 -1.18
CA LEU A 316 -0.59 -4.35 -1.90
C LEU A 316 -0.48 -4.56 -3.41
N LEU A 317 0.72 -4.82 -3.94
CA LEU A 317 0.91 -5.11 -5.37
C LEU A 317 0.11 -6.34 -5.81
N GLY A 318 0.10 -7.40 -5.00
CA GLY A 318 -0.74 -8.58 -5.25
C GLY A 318 -2.23 -8.26 -5.25
N MET A 319 -2.67 -7.35 -4.37
CA MET A 319 -4.06 -6.90 -4.35
C MET A 319 -4.39 -6.00 -5.57
N MET A 320 -3.49 -5.11 -5.96
CA MET A 320 -3.65 -4.29 -7.17
C MET A 320 -3.73 -5.17 -8.42
N GLU A 321 -2.88 -6.18 -8.55
CA GLU A 321 -2.89 -7.15 -9.63
C GLU A 321 -4.18 -7.98 -9.69
N SER A 322 -4.74 -8.33 -8.53
CA SER A 322 -5.90 -9.23 -8.43
C SER A 322 -7.23 -8.54 -8.11
N ALA A 323 -7.30 -7.22 -8.21
CA ALA A 323 -8.48 -6.42 -7.86
C ALA A 323 -9.76 -6.83 -8.59
N GLY A 324 -9.66 -7.50 -9.74
CA GLY A 324 -10.80 -8.08 -10.46
C GLY A 324 -11.43 -9.30 -9.82
N LYS A 325 -10.70 -10.04 -8.97
CA LYS A 325 -11.20 -11.29 -8.37
C LYS A 325 -12.31 -11.06 -7.34
N THR A 326 -12.41 -9.84 -6.82
CA THR A 326 -13.43 -9.41 -5.86
C THR A 326 -14.63 -8.75 -6.54
N CYS A 327 -14.68 -8.73 -7.88
CA CYS A 327 -15.83 -8.26 -8.64
C CYS A 327 -16.81 -9.41 -8.88
N ASP A 328 -18.09 -9.19 -8.55
CA ASP A 328 -19.16 -10.16 -8.76
C ASP A 328 -19.59 -10.27 -10.24
N ASP A 329 -19.27 -9.26 -11.04
CA ASP A 329 -19.52 -9.23 -12.48
C ASP A 329 -18.40 -9.94 -13.25
N GLU A 330 -18.75 -11.00 -13.98
CA GLU A 330 -17.80 -11.84 -14.72
C GLU A 330 -17.13 -11.11 -15.91
N GLU A 331 -17.79 -10.12 -16.54
CA GLU A 331 -17.19 -9.31 -17.60
C GLU A 331 -16.13 -8.35 -17.03
N LEU A 332 -16.44 -7.69 -15.90
CA LEU A 332 -15.48 -6.84 -15.18
C LEU A 332 -14.30 -7.63 -14.63
N LYS A 333 -14.56 -8.83 -14.12
CA LYS A 333 -13.54 -9.74 -13.60
C LYS A 333 -12.57 -10.17 -14.69
N GLU A 334 -13.04 -10.50 -15.88
CA GLU A 334 -12.16 -10.84 -17.01
C GLU A 334 -11.35 -9.63 -17.49
N ALA A 335 -11.96 -8.43 -17.54
CA ALA A 335 -11.23 -7.20 -17.90
C ALA A 335 -10.13 -6.84 -16.89
N LEU A 336 -10.39 -7.03 -15.59
CA LEU A 336 -9.41 -6.76 -14.53
C LEU A 336 -8.38 -7.87 -14.33
N LYS A 337 -8.61 -9.08 -14.87
CA LYS A 337 -7.71 -10.23 -14.74
C LYS A 337 -6.36 -10.01 -15.43
N GLU A 338 -6.33 -9.23 -16.50
CA GLU A 338 -5.11 -8.91 -17.23
C GLU A 338 -4.36 -7.71 -16.64
N LYS A 339 -5.07 -6.62 -16.34
CA LYS A 339 -4.42 -5.34 -15.97
C LYS A 339 -4.48 -4.99 -14.48
N GLY A 340 -5.44 -5.52 -13.72
CA GLY A 340 -5.69 -5.13 -12.34
C GLY A 340 -5.90 -3.61 -12.18
N LEU A 341 -5.62 -3.08 -10.98
CA LEU A 341 -5.57 -1.66 -10.68
C LEU A 341 -4.23 -1.05 -11.15
N GLY A 342 -4.25 -0.50 -12.36
CA GLY A 342 -3.09 0.11 -13.00
C GLY A 342 -2.11 -0.90 -13.59
N THR A 343 -1.43 -0.50 -14.66
CA THR A 343 -0.41 -1.31 -15.33
C THR A 343 0.81 -1.55 -14.45
N PRO A 344 1.59 -2.64 -14.62
CA PRO A 344 2.80 -2.87 -13.84
C PRO A 344 3.76 -1.68 -13.79
N ALA A 345 3.87 -0.92 -14.88
CA ALA A 345 4.73 0.26 -14.98
C ALA A 345 4.30 1.45 -14.08
N THR A 346 3.05 1.49 -13.62
CA THR A 346 2.48 2.64 -12.88
C THR A 346 2.16 2.32 -11.42
N ARG A 347 2.11 1.05 -11.01
CA ARG A 347 1.76 0.66 -9.63
C ARG A 347 2.71 1.26 -8.58
N ALA A 348 4.02 1.20 -8.85
CA ALA A 348 5.03 1.78 -7.97
C ALA A 348 4.85 3.31 -7.80
N SER A 349 4.68 4.04 -8.90
CA SER A 349 4.53 5.50 -8.84
C SER A 349 3.23 5.92 -8.16
N ILE A 350 2.16 5.13 -8.25
CA ILE A 350 0.91 5.38 -7.52
C ILE A 350 1.16 5.30 -6.01
N ILE A 351 1.88 4.27 -5.52
CA ILE A 351 2.23 4.14 -4.10
C ILE A 351 3.04 5.36 -3.65
N GLU A 352 4.05 5.77 -4.42
CA GLU A 352 4.86 6.96 -4.10
C GLU A 352 4.04 8.26 -4.13
N VAL A 353 3.06 8.39 -5.02
CA VAL A 353 2.15 9.54 -5.05
C VAL A 353 1.30 9.59 -3.78
N LEU A 354 0.73 8.47 -3.33
CA LEU A 354 -0.06 8.42 -2.10
C LEU A 354 0.78 8.79 -0.87
N ILE A 355 2.04 8.37 -0.82
CA ILE A 355 2.98 8.73 0.25
C ILE A 355 3.34 10.22 0.18
N LYS A 356 3.69 10.72 -1.02
CA LYS A 356 4.04 12.13 -1.24
C LYS A 356 2.89 13.08 -0.91
N ARG A 357 1.64 12.62 -1.10
CA ARG A 357 0.41 13.36 -0.73
C ARG A 357 0.03 13.19 0.73
N ASN A 358 0.81 12.43 1.50
CA ASN A 358 0.58 12.14 2.90
C ASN A 358 -0.78 11.47 3.13
N TYR A 359 -1.24 10.64 2.20
CA TYR A 359 -2.45 9.81 2.37
C TYR A 359 -2.14 8.46 2.99
N ILE A 360 -0.95 7.95 2.73
CA ILE A 360 -0.41 6.76 3.39
C ILE A 360 1.02 7.04 3.85
N GLN A 361 1.53 6.22 4.74
CA GLN A 361 2.90 6.28 5.23
C GLN A 361 3.51 4.88 5.31
N ARG A 362 4.84 4.81 5.14
CA ARG A 362 5.62 3.60 5.43
C ARG A 362 5.98 3.57 6.90
N GLN A 363 5.46 2.59 7.63
CA GLN A 363 5.87 2.29 8.99
C GLN A 363 6.58 0.94 9.00
N LYS A 364 7.91 0.97 9.09
CA LYS A 364 8.77 -0.20 8.80
C LYS A 364 8.45 -0.73 7.39
N LYS A 365 8.02 -1.99 7.27
CA LYS A 365 7.63 -2.62 6.00
C LYS A 365 6.13 -2.48 5.67
N LEU A 366 5.34 -1.83 6.54
CA LEU A 366 3.89 -1.72 6.39
C LEU A 366 3.50 -0.38 5.75
N LEU A 367 2.45 -0.40 4.94
CA LEU A 367 1.79 0.74 4.33
C LEU A 367 0.50 1.00 5.10
N LEU A 368 0.45 2.10 5.83
CA LEU A 368 -0.67 2.49 6.67
C LEU A 368 -1.29 3.78 6.19
N SER A 369 -2.61 3.88 6.22
CA SER A 369 -3.35 5.11 5.96
C SER A 369 -3.06 6.16 7.04
N THR A 370 -2.86 7.40 6.61
CA THR A 370 -2.81 8.55 7.51
C THR A 370 -4.22 9.07 7.77
N GLU A 371 -4.35 9.97 8.73
CA GLU A 371 -5.62 10.68 8.96
C GLU A 371 -6.11 11.45 7.73
N SER A 372 -5.20 12.02 6.95
CA SER A 372 -5.53 12.72 5.70
C SER A 372 -6.05 11.75 4.64
N GLY A 373 -5.45 10.57 4.51
CA GLY A 373 -5.93 9.52 3.61
C GLY A 373 -7.33 9.03 3.99
N ARG A 374 -7.55 8.75 5.28
CA ARG A 374 -8.88 8.39 5.80
C ARG A 374 -9.91 9.50 5.55
N HIS A 375 -9.52 10.75 5.72
CA HIS A 375 -10.41 11.90 5.49
C HIS A 375 -10.82 12.01 4.03
N LEU A 376 -9.86 11.88 3.10
CA LEU A 376 -10.17 11.89 1.68
C LEU A 376 -11.18 10.79 1.32
N ILE A 377 -10.98 9.58 1.81
CA ILE A 377 -11.91 8.47 1.56
C ILE A 377 -13.29 8.73 2.16
N SER A 378 -13.38 9.31 3.35
CA SER A 378 -14.67 9.59 4.00
C SER A 378 -15.47 10.70 3.30
N ILE A 379 -14.81 11.69 2.69
CA ILE A 379 -15.52 12.79 2.01
C ILE A 379 -15.97 12.43 0.59
N ILE A 380 -15.42 11.37 -0.02
CA ILE A 380 -15.82 10.91 -1.35
C ILE A 380 -17.17 10.17 -1.27
N THR A 381 -18.21 10.83 -1.79
CA THR A 381 -19.60 10.34 -1.76
C THR A 381 -19.90 9.31 -2.83
N ASP A 382 -19.21 9.39 -3.97
CA ASP A 382 -19.40 8.42 -5.05
C ASP A 382 -18.48 7.22 -4.87
N ASP A 383 -19.06 6.09 -4.46
CA ASP A 383 -18.34 4.84 -4.22
C ASP A 383 -17.61 4.31 -5.46
N ARG A 384 -18.03 4.71 -6.67
CA ARG A 384 -17.35 4.31 -7.92
C ARG A 384 -15.91 4.83 -7.95
N LEU A 385 -15.65 6.03 -7.41
CA LEU A 385 -14.30 6.59 -7.31
C LEU A 385 -13.39 5.85 -6.31
N LYS A 386 -13.98 5.12 -5.36
CA LYS A 386 -13.27 4.31 -4.36
C LYS A 386 -13.15 2.83 -4.76
N SER A 387 -13.83 2.41 -5.82
CA SER A 387 -13.95 1.01 -6.21
C SER A 387 -13.05 0.65 -7.40
N ALA A 388 -12.53 -0.58 -7.37
CA ALA A 388 -11.83 -1.17 -8.50
C ALA A 388 -12.76 -1.45 -9.70
N ALA A 389 -14.07 -1.59 -9.47
CA ALA A 389 -15.04 -1.92 -10.51
C ALA A 389 -15.08 -0.86 -11.62
N MET A 390 -15.07 0.43 -11.26
CA MET A 390 -15.02 1.54 -12.23
C MET A 390 -13.73 1.49 -13.07
N THR A 391 -12.61 1.14 -12.45
CA THR A 391 -11.34 0.96 -13.17
C THR A 391 -11.44 -0.19 -14.16
N GLY A 392 -12.06 -1.32 -13.76
CA GLY A 392 -12.28 -2.48 -14.61
C GLY A 392 -13.17 -2.20 -15.80
N GLU A 393 -14.30 -1.52 -15.59
CA GLU A 393 -15.24 -1.16 -16.64
C GLU A 393 -14.55 -0.33 -17.74
N TRP A 394 -13.71 0.62 -17.33
CA TRP A 394 -12.99 1.46 -18.26
C TRP A 394 -11.92 0.70 -19.03
N GLU A 395 -11.14 -0.16 -18.37
CA GLU A 395 -10.16 -1.01 -19.05
C GLU A 395 -10.84 -1.97 -20.04
N ALA A 396 -12.03 -2.49 -19.71
CA ALA A 396 -12.85 -3.30 -20.61
C ALA A 396 -13.24 -2.52 -21.89
N LYS A 397 -13.76 -1.30 -21.72
CA LYS A 397 -14.15 -0.42 -22.84
C LYS A 397 -12.94 -0.02 -23.69
N LEU A 398 -11.82 0.33 -23.07
CA LEU A 398 -10.56 0.64 -23.78
C LEU A 398 -10.06 -0.56 -24.58
N LYS A 399 -10.17 -1.78 -24.06
CA LYS A 399 -9.84 -3.01 -24.80
C LYS A 399 -10.78 -3.21 -25.98
N LYS A 400 -12.09 -2.96 -25.82
CA LYS A 400 -13.03 -3.03 -26.94
C LYS A 400 -12.70 -1.99 -28.02
N ILE A 401 -12.27 -0.78 -27.65
CA ILE A 401 -11.80 0.24 -28.59
C ILE A 401 -10.57 -0.25 -29.38
N GLU A 402 -9.58 -0.83 -28.70
CA GLU A 402 -8.38 -1.41 -29.32
C GLU A 402 -8.73 -2.49 -30.37
N HIS A 403 -9.79 -3.27 -30.13
CA HIS A 403 -10.29 -4.29 -31.05
C HIS A 403 -11.35 -3.78 -32.04
N HIS A 404 -11.53 -2.45 -32.16
CA HIS A 404 -12.54 -1.82 -33.02
C HIS A 404 -13.99 -2.26 -32.74
N ALA A 405 -14.29 -2.66 -31.51
CA ALA A 405 -15.59 -3.15 -31.04
C ALA A 405 -16.35 -2.15 -30.14
N TYR A 406 -15.83 -0.93 -29.98
CA TYR A 406 -16.49 0.16 -29.25
C TYR A 406 -16.08 1.51 -29.82
N ASP A 407 -17.02 2.46 -29.86
CA ASP A 407 -16.78 3.81 -30.37
C ASP A 407 -16.01 4.66 -29.35
N PRO A 408 -14.83 5.22 -29.70
CA PRO A 408 -14.07 6.11 -28.83
C PRO A 408 -14.85 7.37 -28.41
N ASP A 409 -15.67 7.93 -29.30
CA ASP A 409 -16.43 9.15 -29.02
C ASP A 409 -17.54 8.88 -28.01
N GLN A 410 -18.26 7.77 -28.17
CA GLN A 410 -19.21 7.28 -27.17
C GLN A 410 -18.55 7.08 -25.80
N PHE A 411 -17.36 6.45 -25.75
CA PHE A 411 -16.63 6.28 -24.49
C PHE A 411 -16.36 7.64 -23.83
N MET A 412 -15.85 8.62 -24.58
CA MET A 412 -15.57 9.95 -24.03
C MET A 412 -16.83 10.70 -23.59
N ALA A 413 -17.96 10.53 -24.29
CA ALA A 413 -19.25 11.09 -23.88
C ALA A 413 -19.71 10.56 -22.51
N GLU A 414 -19.55 9.25 -22.26
CA GLU A 414 -19.86 8.64 -20.97
C GLU A 414 -18.96 9.17 -19.84
N ILE A 415 -17.68 9.39 -20.12
CA ILE A 415 -16.72 9.99 -19.16
C ILE A 415 -17.16 11.42 -18.78
N ILE A 416 -17.58 12.21 -19.75
CA ILE A 416 -18.08 13.57 -19.53
C ILE A 416 -19.36 13.53 -18.70
N GLN A 417 -20.32 12.67 -19.05
CA GLN A 417 -21.57 12.51 -18.31
C GLN A 417 -21.33 12.06 -16.87
N PHE A 418 -20.41 11.10 -16.66
CA PHE A 418 -19.99 10.68 -15.32
C PHE A 418 -19.42 11.86 -14.52
N THR A 419 -18.56 12.67 -15.14
CA THR A 419 -17.94 13.83 -14.49
C THR A 419 -18.95 14.92 -14.14
N GLN A 420 -19.94 15.16 -15.01
CA GLN A 420 -21.06 16.07 -14.74
C GLN A 420 -21.91 15.56 -13.57
N LYS A 421 -22.24 14.26 -13.56
CA LYS A 421 -22.97 13.63 -12.46
C LYS A 421 -22.24 13.77 -11.13
N LEU A 422 -20.90 13.59 -11.09
CA LEU A 422 -20.11 13.83 -9.88
C LEU A 422 -20.27 15.26 -9.35
N LYS A 423 -20.27 16.26 -10.23
CA LYS A 423 -20.50 17.65 -9.85
C LYS A 423 -21.92 17.84 -9.31
N ASP A 424 -22.93 17.33 -9.99
CA ASP A 424 -24.32 17.55 -9.61
C ASP A 424 -24.66 16.85 -8.28
N GLU A 425 -24.16 15.63 -8.09
CA GLU A 425 -24.34 14.88 -6.85
C GLU A 425 -23.52 15.43 -5.69
N SER A 426 -22.45 16.19 -5.97
CA SER A 426 -21.70 16.88 -4.92
C SER A 426 -22.50 17.96 -4.20
N ALA A 427 -23.66 18.39 -4.71
CA ALA A 427 -24.55 19.29 -3.98
C ALA A 427 -25.20 18.59 -2.78
N LYS A 428 -25.29 17.25 -2.78
CA LYS A 428 -25.85 16.48 -1.66
C LYS A 428 -24.97 16.66 -0.41
N PRO A 429 -25.57 16.83 0.77
CA PRO A 429 -24.81 16.91 2.01
C PRO A 429 -24.12 15.57 2.30
N LEU A 430 -22.94 15.61 2.95
CA LEU A 430 -22.17 14.42 3.30
C LEU A 430 -22.81 13.57 4.40
N TYR A 431 -23.74 14.14 5.13
CA TYR A 431 -24.49 13.51 6.19
C TYR A 431 -25.92 14.02 6.11
N ASP A 432 -26.84 13.23 6.63
CA ASP A 432 -28.22 13.62 6.81
C ASP A 432 -28.33 14.33 8.17
N ASP A 433 -28.58 15.64 8.15
CA ASP A 433 -28.73 16.44 9.35
C ASP A 433 -30.07 16.20 10.06
N SER A 434 -31.00 15.45 9.46
CA SER A 434 -32.27 15.09 10.10
C SER A 434 -32.13 13.92 11.08
N LYS A 435 -31.14 13.02 10.88
CA LYS A 435 -30.86 11.86 11.74
C LYS A 435 -29.48 11.94 12.39
N LEU A 436 -29.32 11.40 13.60
CA LEU A 436 -28.01 11.38 14.26
C LEU A 436 -27.07 10.35 13.61
N GLY A 437 -27.58 9.15 13.31
CA GLY A 437 -26.78 8.01 12.87
C GLY A 437 -26.88 6.85 13.85
N ASP A 438 -26.19 5.77 13.54
CA ASP A 438 -26.24 4.52 14.30
C ASP A 438 -25.11 4.44 15.33
N CYS A 439 -25.30 3.61 16.36
CA CYS A 439 -24.31 3.40 17.39
C CYS A 439 -23.08 2.67 16.83
N PRO A 440 -21.85 3.18 16.99
CA PRO A 440 -20.66 2.55 16.42
C PRO A 440 -20.39 1.15 16.99
N ILE A 441 -20.91 0.85 18.19
CA ILE A 441 -20.68 -0.42 18.89
C ILE A 441 -21.71 -1.49 18.52
N CYS A 442 -23.00 -1.14 18.45
CA CYS A 442 -24.08 -2.12 18.29
C CYS A 442 -25.02 -1.86 17.10
N GLN A 443 -24.76 -0.80 16.33
CA GLN A 443 -25.53 -0.36 15.16
C GLN A 443 -27.01 -0.04 15.41
N GLN A 444 -27.40 0.15 16.68
CA GLN A 444 -28.74 0.60 17.04
C GLN A 444 -28.84 2.14 17.01
N PRO A 445 -30.04 2.71 16.81
CA PRO A 445 -30.22 4.16 16.72
C PRO A 445 -29.66 4.94 17.93
N ILE A 446 -29.10 6.12 17.68
CA ILE A 446 -28.69 7.06 18.74
C ILE A 446 -29.82 8.02 19.10
N ILE A 447 -29.99 8.27 20.40
CA ILE A 447 -30.94 9.24 20.96
C ILE A 447 -30.21 10.43 21.58
N GLU A 448 -30.79 11.62 21.46
CA GLU A 448 -30.25 12.83 22.08
C GLU A 448 -30.73 12.97 23.52
N GLY A 449 -29.78 13.06 24.45
CA GLY A 449 -30.03 13.37 25.86
C GLY A 449 -29.50 14.75 26.26
N ARG A 450 -29.68 15.07 27.56
CA ARG A 450 -29.22 16.34 28.13
C ARG A 450 -27.69 16.49 28.12
N GLN A 451 -26.97 15.42 28.45
CA GLN A 451 -25.51 15.44 28.61
C GLN A 451 -24.73 14.89 27.39
N GLY A 452 -25.40 14.15 26.51
CA GLY A 452 -24.76 13.45 25.40
C GLY A 452 -25.76 12.80 24.44
N TYR A 453 -25.24 12.18 23.39
CA TYR A 453 -25.97 11.38 22.41
C TYR A 453 -25.69 9.89 22.71
N GLY A 454 -26.68 9.17 23.22
CA GLY A 454 -26.53 7.82 23.75
C GLY A 454 -27.17 6.74 22.89
N CYS A 455 -26.70 5.50 23.01
CA CYS A 455 -27.35 4.36 22.36
C CYS A 455 -28.80 4.19 22.84
N SER A 456 -29.75 3.95 21.93
CA SER A 456 -31.12 3.58 22.28
C SER A 456 -31.20 2.29 23.10
N HIS A 457 -30.28 1.35 22.86
CA HIS A 457 -30.22 0.04 23.51
C HIS A 457 -29.34 0.00 24.78
N TRP A 458 -29.30 1.12 25.52
CA TRP A 458 -28.47 1.20 26.71
C TRP A 458 -28.94 0.31 27.87
N LYS A 459 -30.24 -0.04 27.89
CA LYS A 459 -30.83 -0.94 28.89
C LYS A 459 -30.49 -2.40 28.61
N GLU A 460 -30.24 -2.74 27.35
CA GLU A 460 -29.82 -4.06 26.87
C GLU A 460 -28.29 -4.24 26.98
N GLY A 461 -27.58 -3.25 27.53
CA GLY A 461 -26.17 -3.36 27.90
C GLY A 461 -25.20 -2.50 27.09
N CYS A 462 -25.64 -1.80 26.03
CA CYS A 462 -24.76 -0.93 25.25
C CYS A 462 -24.46 0.38 26.00
N LYS A 463 -23.20 0.61 26.40
CA LYS A 463 -22.83 1.79 27.21
C LYS A 463 -22.33 3.00 26.39
N PHE A 464 -22.53 3.00 25.08
CA PHE A 464 -22.03 4.07 24.23
C PHE A 464 -22.73 5.40 24.50
N VAL A 465 -21.93 6.45 24.74
CA VAL A 465 -22.38 7.84 24.84
C VAL A 465 -21.35 8.76 24.19
N LEU A 466 -21.78 9.55 23.20
CA LEU A 466 -21.04 10.70 22.69
C LEU A 466 -21.37 11.92 23.55
N TRP A 467 -20.45 12.33 24.41
CA TRP A 467 -20.66 13.46 25.32
C TRP A 467 -20.74 14.81 24.58
N LYS A 468 -21.57 15.73 25.08
CA LYS A 468 -21.70 17.09 24.51
C LYS A 468 -20.49 17.98 24.78
N GLN A 469 -19.57 17.60 25.68
CA GLN A 469 -18.34 18.34 25.96
C GLN A 469 -17.14 17.43 25.77
N VAL A 470 -16.31 17.73 24.77
CA VAL A 470 -15.15 16.91 24.42
C VAL A 470 -13.99 17.83 24.03
N TYR A 471 -12.82 17.64 24.66
CA TYR A 471 -11.62 18.45 24.42
C TYR A 471 -11.87 19.97 24.45
N GLY A 472 -12.72 20.44 25.36
CA GLY A 472 -13.09 21.86 25.46
C GLY A 472 -14.03 22.38 24.35
N VAL A 473 -14.54 21.51 23.48
CA VAL A 473 -15.52 21.83 22.43
C VAL A 473 -16.90 21.29 22.80
N THR A 474 -17.92 22.11 22.56
CA THR A 474 -19.32 21.69 22.67
C THR A 474 -19.76 20.96 21.39
N ILE A 475 -20.06 19.68 21.49
CA ILE A 475 -20.55 18.86 20.37
C ILE A 475 -22.01 19.23 20.06
N THR A 476 -22.18 20.01 18.99
CA THR A 476 -23.50 20.34 18.46
C THR A 476 -24.17 19.10 17.86
N ARG A 477 -25.49 19.16 17.64
CA ARG A 477 -26.23 18.07 16.99
C ARG A 477 -25.67 17.77 15.61
N GLU A 478 -25.32 18.81 14.86
CA GLU A 478 -24.66 18.70 13.55
C GLU A 478 -23.31 17.99 13.63
N MET A 479 -22.48 18.32 14.62
CA MET A 479 -21.20 17.61 14.85
C MET A 479 -21.43 16.15 15.21
N ALA A 480 -22.46 15.85 16.00
CA ALA A 480 -22.84 14.47 16.32
C ALA A 480 -23.29 13.71 15.07
N CYS A 481 -24.11 14.31 14.20
CA CYS A 481 -24.48 13.72 12.90
C CYS A 481 -23.23 13.39 12.08
N GLN A 482 -22.29 14.32 11.97
CA GLN A 482 -21.03 14.10 11.25
C GLN A 482 -20.19 12.98 11.87
N LEU A 483 -20.04 12.95 13.19
CA LEU A 483 -19.26 11.93 13.89
C LEU A 483 -19.87 10.53 13.76
N LEU A 484 -21.18 10.41 13.88
CA LEU A 484 -21.88 9.12 13.86
C LEU A 484 -22.08 8.57 12.44
N GLN A 485 -22.25 9.43 11.43
CA GLN A 485 -22.44 8.99 10.04
C GLN A 485 -21.13 8.90 9.25
N ASN A 486 -20.18 9.81 9.52
CA ASN A 486 -18.93 9.91 8.76
C ASN A 486 -17.68 9.55 9.58
N GLY A 487 -17.83 9.23 10.87
CA GLY A 487 -16.72 8.95 11.78
C GLY A 487 -15.86 10.18 12.11
N ARG A 488 -16.19 11.38 11.61
CA ARG A 488 -15.40 12.60 11.83
C ARG A 488 -16.13 13.88 11.48
N THR A 489 -15.68 14.98 12.05
CA THR A 489 -16.14 16.32 11.64
C THR A 489 -15.50 16.77 10.33
N LEU A 490 -16.25 17.53 9.53
CA LEU A 490 -15.77 18.10 8.28
C LEU A 490 -14.79 19.23 8.52
N ASN A 491 -15.09 20.09 9.50
CA ASN A 491 -14.27 21.23 9.87
C ASN A 491 -13.35 20.89 11.05
N ALA A 492 -12.23 21.62 11.12
CA ALA A 492 -11.40 21.65 12.31
C ALA A 492 -11.97 22.65 13.33
N TYR A 493 -11.92 22.28 14.61
CA TYR A 493 -12.33 23.11 15.74
C TYR A 493 -11.13 23.32 16.66
N ALA A 494 -11.11 24.44 17.38
CA ALA A 494 -10.10 24.67 18.41
C ALA A 494 -10.37 23.73 19.59
N ILE A 495 -9.53 22.71 19.75
CA ILE A 495 -9.61 21.74 20.85
C ILE A 495 -8.53 22.04 21.89
N LYS A 496 -8.79 21.70 23.15
CA LYS A 496 -7.87 21.81 24.27
C LYS A 496 -7.45 20.44 24.79
N ILE A 497 -6.15 20.16 24.80
CA ILE A 497 -5.55 18.94 25.36
C ILE A 497 -4.47 19.37 26.35
N GLY A 498 -4.70 19.12 27.65
CA GLY A 498 -3.87 19.72 28.70
C GLY A 498 -3.94 21.25 28.63
N ASP A 499 -2.78 21.90 28.51
CA ASP A 499 -2.68 23.37 28.38
C ASP A 499 -2.58 23.85 26.91
N GLU A 500 -2.47 22.94 25.94
CA GLU A 500 -2.39 23.30 24.53
C GLU A 500 -3.76 23.46 23.89
N VAL A 501 -3.94 24.52 23.10
CA VAL A 501 -5.10 24.73 22.24
C VAL A 501 -4.65 24.73 20.78
N PHE A 502 -5.26 23.88 19.95
CA PHE A 502 -4.95 23.81 18.53
C PHE A 502 -6.17 23.39 17.69
N ALA A 503 -6.15 23.71 16.39
CA ALA A 503 -7.21 23.31 15.48
C ALA A 503 -7.09 21.83 15.11
N ALA A 504 -8.15 21.06 15.30
CA ALA A 504 -8.23 19.66 14.93
C ALA A 504 -9.66 19.26 14.52
N GLN A 505 -9.77 18.28 13.62
CA GLN A 505 -11.04 17.59 13.39
C GLN A 505 -11.26 16.60 14.53
N LEU A 506 -12.50 16.43 14.97
CA LEU A 506 -12.86 15.36 15.90
C LEU A 506 -13.10 14.08 15.10
N THR A 507 -12.73 12.94 15.67
CA THR A 507 -12.91 11.61 15.06
C THR A 507 -13.66 10.70 16.02
N LEU A 508 -14.38 9.72 15.49
CA LEU A 508 -15.09 8.68 16.22
C LEU A 508 -14.76 7.35 15.55
N ASN A 509 -14.17 6.42 16.29
CA ASN A 509 -13.83 5.10 15.77
C ASN A 509 -14.96 4.08 16.01
N ALA A 510 -14.81 2.88 15.44
CA ALA A 510 -15.80 1.80 15.57
C ALA A 510 -15.97 1.29 17.01
N SER A 511 -14.98 1.46 17.90
CA SER A 511 -15.13 1.16 19.33
C SER A 511 -15.91 2.24 20.10
N GLY A 512 -16.32 3.32 19.42
CA GLY A 512 -17.06 4.43 20.04
C GLY A 512 -16.17 5.41 20.82
N GLU A 513 -14.87 5.36 20.60
CA GLU A 513 -13.91 6.27 21.22
C GLU A 513 -13.79 7.55 20.39
N ILE A 514 -13.95 8.69 21.06
CA ILE A 514 -13.71 9.99 20.45
C ILE A 514 -12.21 10.30 20.48
N GLY A 515 -11.71 10.76 19.34
CA GLY A 515 -10.33 11.19 19.14
C GLY A 515 -10.28 12.53 18.40
N TYR A 516 -9.07 12.90 18.00
CA TYR A 516 -8.85 14.08 17.18
C TYR A 516 -7.74 13.85 16.17
N SER A 517 -7.84 14.53 15.03
CA SER A 517 -6.79 14.61 14.03
C SER A 517 -6.37 16.07 13.88
N LYS A 518 -5.13 16.38 14.25
CA LYS A 518 -4.50 17.65 13.88
C LYS A 518 -4.54 17.73 12.36
N GLN A 519 -5.05 18.83 11.79
CA GLN A 519 -4.80 19.09 10.38
C GLN A 519 -3.28 19.23 10.24
N GLN A 520 -2.63 18.20 9.71
CA GLN A 520 -1.27 18.35 9.25
C GLN A 520 -1.36 19.33 8.09
N ASN A 521 -0.97 20.58 8.35
CA ASN A 521 -0.68 21.52 7.29
C ASN A 521 0.19 20.78 6.28
N GLN A 522 -0.29 20.56 5.05
CA GLN A 522 0.54 20.12 3.92
C GLN A 522 1.65 21.14 3.58
N ARG A 523 1.83 22.18 4.41
CA ARG A 523 2.96 23.10 4.50
C ARG A 523 3.97 22.80 5.63
N ALA A 524 3.93 21.61 6.24
CA ALA A 524 5.01 21.15 7.13
C ALA A 524 6.16 20.44 6.38
N LEU A 525 6.17 20.48 5.04
CA LEU A 525 7.42 20.38 4.28
C LEU A 525 8.03 21.79 4.23
N ASN A 526 9.03 22.01 5.09
CA ASN A 526 9.68 23.26 5.44
C ASN A 526 8.91 24.07 6.51
N ALA A 527 9.04 23.66 7.78
CA ALA A 527 9.19 24.66 8.82
C ALA A 527 10.37 25.55 8.40
N SER A 528 10.07 26.70 7.79
CA SER A 528 11.09 27.69 7.50
C SER A 528 11.73 28.06 8.82
N GLU A 529 13.03 27.79 8.96
CA GLU A 529 13.83 28.41 10.01
C GLU A 529 13.56 29.92 10.02
N THR A 530 13.49 30.49 11.22
CA THR A 530 13.42 31.94 11.36
C THR A 530 14.73 32.52 10.84
N ILE A 531 14.65 33.37 9.83
CA ILE A 531 15.82 33.95 9.17
C ILE A 531 16.43 35.05 10.03
N ALA A 532 15.56 35.95 10.54
CA ALA A 532 15.89 37.09 11.39
C ALA A 532 14.60 37.65 12.04
N GLY A 533 14.75 38.61 12.96
CA GLY A 533 13.64 39.45 13.42
C GLY A 533 13.17 40.42 12.33
N CYS A 534 11.88 40.69 12.29
CA CYS A 534 11.27 41.63 11.36
C CYS A 534 11.59 43.07 11.79
N PRO A 535 12.17 43.90 10.92
CA PRO A 535 12.57 45.26 11.28
C PRO A 535 11.38 46.21 11.50
N LEU A 536 10.17 45.84 11.10
CA LEU A 536 8.98 46.68 11.25
C LEU A 536 8.14 46.37 12.49
N CYS A 537 8.13 45.12 12.96
CA CYS A 537 7.18 44.70 14.01
C CYS A 537 7.76 43.68 14.99
N ASN A 538 9.06 43.40 14.93
CA ASN A 538 9.75 42.38 15.74
C ASN A 538 9.21 40.93 15.59
N GLY A 539 8.29 40.68 14.65
CA GLY A 539 7.86 39.33 14.26
C GLY A 539 8.99 38.53 13.58
N LYS A 540 8.70 37.32 13.09
CA LYS A 540 9.74 36.47 12.49
C LYS A 540 9.79 36.67 10.98
N ILE A 541 10.96 36.86 10.38
CA ILE A 541 11.09 36.75 8.92
C ILE A 541 11.26 35.28 8.55
N ILE A 542 10.39 34.80 7.67
CA ILE A 542 10.35 33.43 7.19
C ILE A 542 10.57 33.37 5.66
N GLU A 543 11.10 32.25 5.19
CA GLU A 543 11.24 31.94 3.78
C GLU A 543 9.94 31.36 3.21
N THR A 544 9.50 31.90 2.07
CA THR A 544 8.41 31.35 1.26
C THR A 544 8.92 31.00 -0.13
N SER A 545 8.10 30.38 -0.98
CA SER A 545 8.49 30.09 -2.36
C SER A 545 8.76 31.35 -3.20
N LYS A 546 8.20 32.51 -2.83
CA LYS A 546 8.28 33.76 -3.60
C LYS A 546 9.10 34.88 -2.92
N ALA A 547 9.24 34.86 -1.61
CA ALA A 547 9.85 35.95 -0.85
C ALA A 547 10.37 35.48 0.52
N TYR A 548 11.17 36.34 1.16
CA TYR A 548 11.43 36.34 2.59
C TYR A 548 10.52 37.40 3.22
N SER A 549 9.55 37.02 4.06
CA SER A 549 8.49 37.92 4.52
C SER A 549 8.20 37.76 6.01
N CYS A 550 7.67 38.81 6.64
CA CYS A 550 7.26 38.75 8.04
C CYS A 550 6.13 37.73 8.29
N SER A 551 6.20 36.99 9.39
CA SER A 551 5.16 36.09 9.88
C SER A 551 3.84 36.82 10.18
N GLU A 552 3.93 38.08 10.60
CA GLU A 552 2.80 38.94 10.97
C GLU A 552 2.17 39.69 9.79
N TRP A 553 2.42 39.26 8.55
CA TRP A 553 1.89 39.94 7.37
C TRP A 553 0.36 40.00 7.32
N ARG A 554 -0.31 39.01 7.91
CA ARG A 554 -1.78 39.00 8.06
C ARG A 554 -2.29 39.97 9.13
N ASN A 555 -1.40 40.38 10.04
CA ASN A 555 -1.66 41.38 11.08
C ASN A 555 -1.20 42.78 10.64
N GLY A 556 -0.97 42.98 9.34
CA GLY A 556 -0.70 44.29 8.73
C GLY A 556 0.78 44.61 8.48
N CYS A 557 1.72 43.74 8.87
CA CYS A 557 3.15 43.99 8.62
C CYS A 557 3.49 43.86 7.12
N LYS A 558 4.17 44.85 6.54
CA LYS A 558 4.49 44.89 5.11
C LYS A 558 5.92 44.46 4.74
N ALA A 559 6.70 43.95 5.71
CA ALA A 559 8.09 43.61 5.46
C ALA A 559 8.24 42.41 4.51
N VAL A 560 8.88 42.62 3.36
CA VAL A 560 9.06 41.63 2.30
C VAL A 560 10.32 41.89 1.47
N ILE A 561 11.08 40.82 1.24
CA ILE A 561 12.22 40.76 0.31
C ILE A 561 11.88 39.72 -0.76
N TRP A 562 11.63 40.12 -1.99
CA TRP A 562 11.31 39.19 -3.07
C TRP A 562 12.52 38.32 -3.45
N LYS A 563 12.28 37.04 -3.76
CA LYS A 563 13.36 36.13 -4.19
C LYS A 563 13.89 36.42 -5.59
N THR A 564 13.22 37.29 -6.34
CA THR A 564 13.67 37.78 -7.64
C THR A 564 13.45 39.27 -7.71
N ILE A 565 14.51 40.04 -7.98
CA ILE A 565 14.48 41.50 -8.16
C ILE A 565 15.26 41.81 -9.44
N ALA A 566 14.65 42.52 -10.40
CA ALA A 566 15.22 42.80 -11.72
C ALA A 566 15.93 41.57 -12.35
N HIS A 567 15.18 40.46 -12.44
CA HIS A 567 15.61 39.16 -12.95
C HIS A 567 16.76 38.46 -12.20
N LYS A 568 17.30 39.07 -11.13
CA LYS A 568 18.32 38.45 -10.28
C LYS A 568 17.66 37.69 -9.13
N LYS A 569 18.09 36.44 -8.91
CA LYS A 569 17.69 35.64 -7.74
C LYS A 569 18.37 36.18 -6.48
N ILE A 570 17.57 36.50 -5.46
CA ILE A 570 18.03 36.93 -4.14
C ILE A 570 18.19 35.70 -3.24
N THR A 571 19.43 35.41 -2.87
CA THR A 571 19.77 34.25 -2.03
C THR A 571 19.45 34.53 -0.55
N LEU A 572 19.37 33.47 0.26
CA LEU A 572 19.14 33.59 1.71
C LEU A 572 20.23 34.46 2.38
N SER A 573 21.48 34.35 1.93
CA SER A 573 22.58 35.19 2.44
C SER A 573 22.37 36.67 2.13
N MET A 574 21.89 37.02 0.93
CA MET A 574 21.59 38.42 0.58
C MET A 574 20.42 38.96 1.41
N ALA A 575 19.38 38.15 1.61
CA ALA A 575 18.26 38.50 2.46
C ALA A 575 18.66 38.70 3.93
N LYS A 576 19.51 37.82 4.48
CA LYS A 576 20.08 38.00 5.82
C LYS A 576 20.86 39.31 5.91
N LYS A 577 21.71 39.61 4.92
CA LYS A 577 22.47 40.87 4.88
C LYS A 577 21.58 42.11 4.86
N LEU A 578 20.50 42.11 4.07
CA LEU A 578 19.48 43.17 4.06
C LEU A 578 18.80 43.35 5.42
N LEU A 579 18.46 42.25 6.09
CA LEU A 579 17.75 42.27 7.37
C LEU A 579 18.66 42.69 8.54
N THR A 580 19.95 42.35 8.48
CA THR A 580 20.92 42.68 9.54
C THR A 580 21.55 44.06 9.35
N ASN A 581 21.93 44.41 8.12
CA ASN A 581 22.72 45.62 7.84
C ASN A 581 21.90 46.73 7.18
N GLY A 582 20.64 46.48 6.82
CA GLY A 582 19.82 47.39 6.03
C GLY A 582 20.19 47.48 4.55
N GLU A 583 21.33 46.90 4.12
CA GLU A 583 21.79 46.94 2.72
C GLU A 583 22.69 45.77 2.31
N THR A 584 22.86 45.54 1.00
CA THR A 584 23.71 44.45 0.48
C THR A 584 25.13 44.87 0.10
N GLY A 585 25.39 46.17 -0.09
CA GLY A 585 26.48 46.65 -0.94
C GLY A 585 26.19 46.41 -2.43
N VAL A 586 27.05 46.92 -3.32
CA VAL A 586 26.86 46.81 -4.78
C VAL A 586 26.91 45.34 -5.22
N LEU A 587 25.84 44.89 -5.88
CA LEU A 587 25.69 43.55 -6.42
C LEU A 587 25.61 43.60 -7.95
N LYS A 588 26.24 42.62 -8.63
CA LYS A 588 26.23 42.49 -10.09
C LYS A 588 25.11 41.57 -10.60
N GLY A 589 24.80 41.66 -11.89
CA GLY A 589 23.96 40.67 -12.59
C GLY A 589 22.45 40.90 -12.46
N PHE A 590 22.01 42.15 -12.31
CA PHE A 590 20.62 42.54 -12.51
C PHE A 590 20.38 42.88 -13.98
N LYS A 591 19.15 42.69 -14.47
CA LYS A 591 18.76 43.01 -15.85
C LYS A 591 17.58 43.95 -15.87
N SER A 592 17.63 44.98 -16.71
CA SER A 592 16.49 45.85 -16.98
C SER A 592 15.41 45.09 -17.77
N THR A 593 14.22 45.67 -17.91
CA THR A 593 13.16 45.12 -18.78
C THR A 593 13.59 45.01 -20.24
N LYS A 594 14.61 45.78 -20.66
CA LYS A 594 15.24 45.72 -22.00
C LYS A 594 16.42 44.74 -22.08
N GLY A 595 16.72 44.01 -21.00
CA GLY A 595 17.79 43.00 -20.94
C GLY A 595 19.19 43.55 -20.63
N THR A 596 19.36 44.86 -20.48
CA THR A 596 20.66 45.49 -20.16
C THR A 596 21.10 45.14 -18.74
N GLU A 597 22.33 44.69 -18.57
CA GLU A 597 22.90 44.35 -17.27
C GLU A 597 23.34 45.59 -16.49
N PHE A 598 23.14 45.58 -15.18
CA PHE A 598 23.60 46.65 -14.29
C PHE A 598 23.97 46.12 -12.90
N GLU A 599 24.73 46.94 -12.18
CA GLU A 599 25.11 46.73 -10.78
C GLU A 599 24.37 47.75 -9.90
N VAL A 600 23.92 47.32 -8.72
CA VAL A 600 23.16 48.17 -7.81
C VAL A 600 23.29 47.68 -6.36
N ASN A 601 23.24 48.62 -5.40
CA ASN A 601 23.09 48.29 -3.99
C ASN A 601 21.59 48.13 -3.68
N LEU A 602 21.23 47.09 -2.93
CA LEU A 602 19.85 46.93 -2.45
C LEU A 602 19.78 47.47 -1.02
N LYS A 603 18.82 48.36 -0.75
CA LYS A 603 18.53 48.90 0.59
C LYS A 603 17.16 48.47 1.07
N LEU A 604 17.02 48.20 2.36
CA LEU A 604 15.75 47.90 3.00
C LEU A 604 15.17 49.19 3.60
N VAL A 605 14.14 49.74 2.97
CA VAL A 605 13.46 50.98 3.37
C VAL A 605 12.01 50.65 3.70
N ASP A 606 11.55 50.97 4.91
CA ASP A 606 10.20 50.66 5.40
C ASP A 606 9.74 49.21 5.14
N GLY A 607 10.68 48.27 5.30
CA GLY A 607 10.47 46.83 5.10
C GLY A 607 10.34 46.38 3.65
N LYS A 608 10.63 47.24 2.67
CA LYS A 608 10.70 46.89 1.24
C LYS A 608 12.11 47.10 0.71
N VAL A 609 12.44 46.37 -0.35
CA VAL A 609 13.75 46.52 -1.01
C VAL A 609 13.68 47.59 -2.08
N GLU A 610 14.56 48.58 -1.97
CA GLU A 610 14.79 49.64 -2.94
C GLU A 610 16.17 49.49 -3.59
N MET A 611 16.28 49.96 -4.84
CA MET A 611 17.52 49.97 -5.60
C MET A 611 18.23 51.31 -5.41
N ASP A 612 19.39 51.29 -4.78
CA ASP A 612 20.23 52.46 -4.59
C ASP A 612 21.42 52.46 -5.56
N PHE A 613 21.46 53.47 -6.42
CA PHE A 613 22.50 53.70 -7.41
C PHE A 613 23.55 54.73 -6.97
N ALA A 614 23.47 55.26 -5.74
CA ALA A 614 24.29 56.37 -5.24
C ALA A 614 25.79 56.05 -4.99
N GLY A 615 26.30 54.96 -5.56
CA GLY A 615 27.73 54.59 -5.55
C GLY A 615 28.43 54.71 -6.91
N ARG A 616 27.80 55.35 -7.91
CA ARG A 616 28.42 55.66 -9.20
C ARG A 616 29.21 56.97 -9.12
N THR A 617 30.42 56.91 -8.60
CA THR A 617 31.51 57.79 -9.05
C THR A 617 32.41 57.05 -9.99
#